data_AF-A0A1B6KGG3-F1
#
_entry.id   AF-A0A1B6KGG3-F1
#
_cell.length_a   1.000
_cell.length_b   1.000
_cell.length_c   1.000
_cell.angle_alpha   90.00
_cell.angle_beta   90.00
_cell.angle_gamma   90.00
#
_symmetry.space_group_name_H-M   'P 1'
#
loop_
_entity.id
_entity.type
_entity.pdbx_description
1 polymer ?
#
loop_
_entity_poly.entity_id
_entity_poly.type
_entity_poly.pdbx_seq_one_letter_code
_entity_poly.pdbx_strand_id
1 'polypeptide(L)'
;NESNPETKQNEPHVLAIAFDYMQNIPLPMIPVQETFYLRQLSVNLFCIHDVKCNKGHVYVYHEGTARKSPDEVCSFVYNYLISAPPQFTEVHVYSDNCGGQNKNHALNRVFLALTDTGRFDQIEQYYPIRGHSYLPCDRDFAVIKRKLKRYDRVYTVRQITELIITSSTTGKFTVEEVAT
;
A
#
# COMPACT_ATOMS: atom_id res chain seq x y z
N ASN A 1 -1.38 33.05 2.65
CA ASN A 1 -2.31 32.42 1.70
C ASN A 1 -2.55 31.00 2.14
N GLU A 2 -3.37 30.89 3.18
CA GLU A 2 -3.85 29.63 3.74
C GLU A 2 -4.81 29.01 2.71
N SER A 3 -4.46 27.83 2.20
CA SER A 3 -5.36 27.04 1.36
C SER A 3 -6.36 26.32 2.27
N ASN A 4 -7.56 26.90 2.36
CA ASN A 4 -8.73 26.37 3.04
C ASN A 4 -9.07 24.94 2.54
N PRO A 5 -9.20 23.92 3.42
CA PRO A 5 -9.59 22.56 3.02
C PRO A 5 -11.10 22.38 2.76
N GLU A 6 -11.89 23.43 2.77
CA GLU A 6 -13.35 23.36 2.55
C GLU A 6 -13.73 23.65 1.10
N THR A 7 -13.59 22.64 0.22
CA THR A 7 -14.47 22.32 -0.94
C THR A 7 -13.74 21.37 -1.92
N LYS A 8 -13.80 20.06 -1.67
CA LYS A 8 -13.79 19.09 -2.78
C LYS A 8 -15.13 18.36 -2.71
N GLN A 9 -16.06 18.84 -3.53
CA GLN A 9 -17.31 18.14 -3.81
C GLN A 9 -16.99 16.68 -4.11
N ASN A 10 -17.87 15.79 -3.66
CA ASN A 10 -17.68 14.35 -3.75
C ASN A 10 -17.87 13.91 -5.21
N GLU A 11 -16.92 14.24 -6.07
CA GLU A 11 -16.99 13.97 -7.50
C GLU A 11 -16.90 12.47 -7.72
N PRO A 12 -17.97 11.81 -8.18
CA PRO A 12 -18.03 10.35 -8.21
C PRO A 12 -17.02 9.72 -9.18
N HIS A 13 -16.49 10.52 -10.11
CA HIS A 13 -15.54 10.09 -11.14
C HIS A 13 -14.06 10.18 -10.70
N VAL A 14 -13.77 10.79 -9.55
CA VAL A 14 -12.39 10.92 -9.04
C VAL A 14 -12.07 9.75 -8.10
N LEU A 15 -10.93 9.09 -8.28
CA LEU A 15 -10.38 8.11 -7.35
C LEU A 15 -9.20 8.73 -6.60
N ALA A 16 -9.15 8.62 -5.27
CA ALA A 16 -8.02 9.11 -4.48
C ALA A 16 -7.37 7.95 -3.73
N ILE A 17 -6.11 7.66 -4.04
CA ILE A 17 -5.35 6.58 -3.42
C ILE A 17 -4.09 7.09 -2.74
N ALA A 18 -3.78 6.52 -1.59
CA ALA A 18 -2.46 6.62 -0.98
C ALA A 18 -1.79 5.26 -0.97
N PHE A 19 -0.49 5.16 -1.18
CA PHE A 19 0.19 3.89 -1.03
C PHE A 19 1.55 4.02 -0.35
N ASP A 20 1.92 2.96 0.37
CA ASP A 20 3.20 2.89 1.08
C ASP A 20 3.55 1.44 1.43
N TYR A 21 4.81 1.23 1.81
CA TYR A 21 5.29 -0.01 2.40
C TYR A 21 5.22 0.02 3.92
N MET A 22 4.75 -1.07 4.51
CA MET A 22 4.99 -1.31 5.92
C MET A 22 6.46 -1.71 6.14
N GLN A 23 6.96 -1.43 7.34
CA GLN A 23 8.14 -2.09 7.91
C GLN A 23 8.02 -3.62 7.75
N ASN A 24 9.11 -4.27 7.32
CA ASN A 24 9.13 -5.71 7.08
C ASN A 24 8.72 -6.49 8.34
N ILE A 25 8.00 -7.58 8.14
CA ILE A 25 7.64 -8.53 9.19
C ILE A 25 8.64 -9.69 9.14
N PRO A 26 9.35 -10.01 10.23
CA PRO A 26 10.19 -11.19 10.28
C PRO A 26 9.34 -12.46 10.36
N LEU A 27 9.75 -13.51 9.65
CA LEU A 27 9.13 -14.83 9.68
C LEU A 27 10.21 -15.92 9.92
N PRO A 28 9.99 -16.85 10.86
CA PRO A 28 8.87 -16.90 11.80
C PRO A 28 8.96 -15.78 12.86
N MET A 29 7.80 -15.28 13.30
CA MET A 29 7.69 -14.39 14.46
C MET A 29 7.48 -15.26 15.69
N ILE A 30 8.49 -15.35 16.56
CA ILE A 30 8.47 -16.13 17.81
C ILE A 30 9.16 -15.35 18.94
N PRO A 31 8.75 -15.51 20.22
CA PRO A 31 9.30 -14.73 21.33
C PRO A 31 10.59 -15.38 21.86
N VAL A 32 11.53 -15.71 20.98
CA VAL A 32 12.81 -16.34 21.33
C VAL A 32 13.94 -15.38 21.00
N GLN A 33 14.70 -14.98 22.01
CA GLN A 33 15.76 -13.97 21.85
C GLN A 33 16.84 -14.38 20.85
N GLU A 34 17.11 -15.69 20.72
CA GLU A 34 18.09 -16.22 19.76
C GLU A 34 17.75 -15.88 18.31
N THR A 35 16.46 -15.72 17.97
CA THR A 35 16.05 -15.38 16.60
C THR A 35 16.57 -14.03 16.12
N PHE A 36 16.87 -13.11 17.04
CA PHE A 36 17.48 -11.82 16.72
C PHE A 36 18.87 -11.96 16.07
N TYR A 37 19.59 -13.04 16.39
CA TYR A 37 20.91 -13.33 15.83
C TYR A 37 20.86 -14.20 14.57
N LEU A 38 19.66 -14.69 14.21
CA LEU A 38 19.45 -15.51 13.03
C LEU A 38 18.91 -14.67 11.87
N ARG A 39 19.22 -15.09 10.64
CA ARG A 39 18.63 -14.47 9.45
C ARG A 39 17.20 -14.96 9.28
N GLN A 40 16.24 -14.13 9.64
CA GLN A 40 14.81 -14.40 9.45
C GLN A 40 14.38 -14.04 8.01
N LEU A 41 13.42 -14.79 7.49
CA LEU A 41 12.78 -14.48 6.20
C LEU A 41 12.00 -13.16 6.36
N SER A 42 12.22 -12.20 5.46
CA SER A 42 11.47 -10.93 5.47
C SER A 42 10.17 -11.05 4.68
N VAL A 43 9.05 -10.66 5.29
CA VAL A 43 7.75 -10.51 4.64
C VAL A 43 7.44 -9.03 4.43
N ASN A 44 7.06 -8.71 3.20
CA ASN A 44 6.84 -7.37 2.70
C ASN A 44 5.34 -7.13 2.55
N LEU A 45 4.87 -5.99 3.07
CA LEU A 45 3.48 -5.54 2.96
C LEU A 45 3.46 -4.21 2.23
N PHE A 46 2.79 -4.17 1.08
CA PHE A 46 2.49 -2.94 0.36
C PHE A 46 1.00 -2.67 0.47
N CYS A 47 0.61 -1.46 0.89
CA CYS A 47 -0.80 -1.11 1.07
C CYS A 47 -1.18 0.03 0.14
N ILE A 48 -2.28 -0.14 -0.59
CA ILE A 48 -2.98 0.91 -1.32
C ILE A 48 -4.27 1.22 -0.57
N HIS A 49 -4.39 2.44 -0.07
CA HIS A 49 -5.53 2.93 0.67
C HIS A 49 -6.41 3.80 -0.23
N ASP A 50 -7.67 3.40 -0.42
CA ASP A 50 -8.70 4.23 -1.03
C ASP A 50 -9.22 5.24 0.01
N VAL A 51 -8.95 6.53 -0.24
CA VAL A 51 -9.28 7.63 0.66
C VAL A 51 -10.79 7.83 0.77
N LYS A 52 -11.56 7.58 -0.30
CA LYS A 52 -13.02 7.78 -0.32
C LYS A 52 -13.75 6.66 0.38
N CYS A 53 -13.39 5.41 0.06
CA CYS A 53 -14.02 4.24 0.68
C CYS A 53 -13.43 3.88 2.06
N ASN A 54 -12.29 4.47 2.43
CA ASN A 54 -11.53 4.14 3.63
C ASN A 54 -11.25 2.63 3.72
N LYS A 55 -10.82 2.04 2.60
CA LYS A 55 -10.46 0.61 2.47
C LYS A 55 -9.01 0.46 2.06
N GLY A 56 -8.34 -0.55 2.60
CA GLY A 56 -6.96 -0.88 2.25
C GLY A 56 -6.87 -2.16 1.44
N HIS A 57 -6.21 -2.11 0.28
CA HIS A 57 -5.79 -3.29 -0.49
C HIS A 57 -4.33 -3.56 -0.18
N VAL A 58 -4.03 -4.73 0.38
CA VAL A 58 -2.71 -5.07 0.88
C VAL A 58 -2.12 -6.21 0.07
N TYR A 59 -0.99 -5.98 -0.57
CA TYR A 59 -0.18 -7.02 -1.20
C TYR A 59 0.82 -7.57 -0.17
N VAL A 60 0.84 -8.89 -0.03
CA VAL A 60 1.70 -9.60 0.94
C VAL A 60 2.56 -10.62 0.19
N TYR A 61 3.87 -10.58 0.44
CA TYR A 61 4.81 -11.52 -0.17
C TYR A 61 6.09 -11.62 0.66
N HIS A 62 6.84 -12.71 0.53
CA HIS A 62 8.15 -12.82 1.17
C HIS A 62 9.27 -12.43 0.19
N GLU A 63 10.45 -12.12 0.71
CA GLU A 63 11.63 -11.68 -0.06
C GLU A 63 12.11 -12.68 -1.14
N GLY A 64 11.65 -13.93 -1.06
CA GLY A 64 11.93 -14.96 -2.07
C GLY A 64 10.99 -14.93 -3.28
N THR A 65 9.84 -14.23 -3.17
CA THR A 65 8.85 -14.09 -4.25
C THR A 65 9.13 -12.85 -5.08
N ALA A 66 9.34 -11.71 -4.42
CA ALA A 66 9.55 -10.43 -5.07
C ALA A 66 10.42 -9.52 -4.18
N ARG A 67 10.97 -8.45 -4.77
CA ARG A 67 11.80 -7.47 -4.08
C ARG A 67 10.95 -6.30 -3.60
N LYS A 68 11.59 -5.28 -3.03
CA LYS A 68 10.97 -3.99 -2.69
C LYS A 68 11.45 -2.89 -3.63
N SER A 69 11.43 -3.14 -4.94
CA SER A 69 11.94 -2.23 -5.95
C SER A 69 10.82 -1.37 -6.57
N PRO A 70 11.16 -0.36 -7.38
CA PRO A 70 10.18 0.38 -8.18
C PRO A 70 9.28 -0.50 -9.03
N ASP A 71 9.77 -1.64 -9.52
CA ASP A 71 9.04 -2.50 -10.44
C ASP A 71 7.85 -3.18 -9.74
N GLU A 72 8.02 -3.61 -8.49
CA GLU A 72 6.91 -4.12 -7.68
C GLU A 72 5.89 -3.04 -7.37
N VAL A 73 6.33 -1.81 -7.01
CA VAL A 73 5.42 -0.67 -6.81
C VAL A 73 4.60 -0.41 -8.07
N CYS A 74 5.26 -0.35 -9.24
CA CYS A 74 4.61 -0.16 -10.53
C CYS A 74 3.58 -1.26 -10.79
N SER A 75 3.95 -2.52 -10.55
CA SER A 75 3.08 -3.68 -10.78
C SER A 75 1.84 -3.65 -9.89
N PHE A 76 2.00 -3.39 -8.60
CA PHE A 76 0.89 -3.32 -7.64
C PHE A 76 -0.03 -2.13 -7.91
N VAL A 77 0.53 -0.95 -8.17
CA VAL A 77 -0.26 0.25 -8.49
C VAL A 77 -1.00 0.05 -9.82
N TYR A 78 -0.34 -0.49 -10.85
CA TYR A 78 -0.97 -0.80 -12.13
C TYR A 78 -2.10 -1.82 -11.98
N ASN A 79 -1.85 -2.93 -11.27
CA ASN A 79 -2.84 -3.97 -11.01
C ASN A 79 -4.08 -3.41 -10.29
N TYR A 80 -3.87 -2.58 -9.27
CA TYR A 80 -4.97 -1.93 -8.57
C TYR A 80 -5.75 -0.99 -9.49
N LEU A 81 -5.08 -0.10 -10.22
CA LEU A 81 -5.72 0.89 -11.07
C LEU A 81 -6.45 0.28 -12.27
N ILE A 82 -5.92 -0.79 -12.87
CA ILE A 82 -6.62 -1.48 -13.98
C ILE A 82 -7.87 -2.21 -13.49
N SER A 83 -7.88 -2.68 -12.24
CA SER A 83 -9.04 -3.30 -11.59
C SER A 83 -10.07 -2.28 -11.11
N ALA A 84 -9.70 -0.99 -11.04
CA ALA A 84 -10.60 0.06 -10.61
C ALA A 84 -11.80 0.17 -11.58
N PRO A 85 -13.01 0.46 -11.08
CA PRO A 85 -14.18 0.61 -11.92
C PRO A 85 -13.99 1.66 -13.05
N PRO A 86 -14.60 1.46 -14.24
CA PRO A 86 -14.47 2.39 -15.37
C PRO A 86 -15.06 3.77 -15.11
N GLN A 87 -15.93 3.89 -14.10
CA GLN A 87 -16.53 5.17 -13.69
C GLN A 87 -15.49 6.18 -13.18
N PHE A 88 -14.31 5.70 -12.76
CA PHE A 88 -13.22 6.56 -12.33
C PHE A 88 -12.39 6.96 -13.54
N THR A 89 -12.44 8.25 -13.88
CA THR A 89 -11.72 8.85 -15.01
C THR A 89 -10.53 9.71 -14.56
N GLU A 90 -10.56 10.22 -13.33
CA GLU A 90 -9.47 10.98 -12.73
C GLU A 90 -8.91 10.28 -11.49
N VAL A 91 -7.59 10.30 -11.32
CA VAL A 91 -6.92 9.65 -10.18
C VAL A 91 -5.97 10.62 -9.47
N HIS A 92 -6.15 10.78 -8.16
CA HIS A 92 -5.22 11.48 -7.27
C HIS A 92 -4.39 10.44 -6.51
N VAL A 93 -3.09 10.48 -6.69
CA VAL A 93 -2.14 9.53 -6.12
C VAL A 93 -1.28 10.22 -5.07
N TYR A 94 -1.27 9.69 -3.84
CA TYR A 94 -0.46 10.18 -2.73
C TYR A 94 0.58 9.13 -2.35
N SER A 95 1.86 9.50 -2.35
CA SER A 95 2.95 8.58 -1.97
C SER A 95 4.12 9.33 -1.35
N ASP A 96 4.97 8.62 -0.63
CA ASP A 96 6.16 9.24 -0.03
C ASP A 96 7.16 9.71 -1.11
N ASN A 97 8.13 10.54 -0.71
CA ASN A 97 9.12 11.12 -1.61
C ASN A 97 10.35 10.19 -1.78
N CYS A 98 10.19 8.86 -1.65
CA CYS A 98 11.28 7.91 -1.76
C CYS A 98 11.67 7.70 -3.24
N GLY A 99 12.80 8.29 -3.65
CA GLY A 99 13.27 8.17 -5.03
C GLY A 99 13.55 6.74 -5.49
N GLY A 100 13.95 5.88 -4.56
CA GLY A 100 14.23 4.46 -4.84
C GLY A 100 12.99 3.60 -5.04
N GLN A 101 11.77 4.11 -4.82
CA GLN A 101 10.54 3.31 -4.84
C GLN A 101 9.37 4.06 -5.50
N ASN A 102 9.03 5.24 -5.00
CA ASN A 102 7.79 5.96 -5.33
C ASN A 102 8.01 7.20 -6.22
N LYS A 103 9.18 7.85 -6.11
CA LYS A 103 9.52 9.02 -6.95
C LYS A 103 10.59 8.70 -7.98
N ASN A 104 10.22 7.94 -8.99
CA ASN A 104 11.10 7.58 -10.10
C ASN A 104 10.37 7.61 -11.45
N HIS A 105 11.15 7.53 -12.52
CA HIS A 105 10.63 7.55 -13.88
C HIS A 105 9.80 6.31 -14.25
N ALA A 106 10.01 5.17 -13.59
CA ALA A 106 9.25 3.95 -13.89
C ALA A 106 7.77 4.16 -13.53
N LEU A 107 7.50 4.65 -12.31
CA LEU A 107 6.13 4.91 -11.88
C LEU A 107 5.45 6.02 -12.70
N ASN A 108 6.19 7.09 -13.04
CA ASN A 108 5.70 8.13 -13.93
C ASN A 108 5.29 7.58 -15.31
N ARG A 109 6.06 6.63 -15.87
CA ARG A 109 5.75 5.99 -17.15
C ARG A 109 4.50 5.11 -17.07
N VAL A 110 4.25 4.45 -15.94
CA VAL A 110 3.00 3.70 -15.72
C VAL A 110 1.81 4.63 -15.77
N PHE A 111 1.86 5.76 -15.05
CA PHE A 111 0.76 6.73 -15.08
C PHE A 111 0.56 7.35 -16.45
N LEU A 112 1.64 7.69 -17.16
CA LEU A 112 1.56 8.19 -18.54
C LEU A 112 0.93 7.15 -19.47
N ALA A 113 1.31 5.87 -19.35
CA ALA A 113 0.72 4.81 -20.17
C ALA A 113 -0.79 4.64 -19.91
N LEU A 114 -1.22 4.77 -18.66
CA LEU A 114 -2.63 4.69 -18.29
C LEU A 114 -3.45 5.88 -18.82
N THR A 115 -2.85 7.07 -18.94
CA THR A 115 -3.51 8.22 -19.59
C THR A 115 -3.50 8.11 -21.10
N ASP A 116 -2.37 7.73 -21.71
CA ASP A 116 -2.20 7.64 -23.17
C ASP A 116 -3.07 6.53 -23.78
N THR A 117 -3.36 5.47 -23.03
CA THR A 117 -4.28 4.39 -23.44
C THR A 117 -5.75 4.74 -23.23
N GLY A 118 -6.06 5.90 -22.66
CA GLY A 118 -7.43 6.35 -22.38
C GLY A 118 -8.08 5.60 -21.22
N ARG A 119 -7.31 4.90 -20.36
CA ARG A 119 -7.88 4.31 -19.14
C ARG A 119 -8.29 5.41 -18.16
N PHE A 120 -7.51 6.46 -18.03
CA PHE A 120 -7.84 7.65 -17.23
C PHE A 120 -7.62 8.91 -18.06
N ASP A 121 -8.44 9.94 -17.85
CA ASP A 121 -8.29 11.24 -18.49
C ASP A 121 -7.15 12.03 -17.83
N GLN A 122 -6.99 11.89 -16.52
CA GLN A 122 -6.01 12.64 -15.73
C GLN A 122 -5.52 11.83 -14.52
N ILE A 123 -4.21 11.86 -14.28
CA ILE A 123 -3.58 11.31 -13.08
C ILE A 123 -2.69 12.38 -12.46
N GLU A 124 -2.95 12.71 -11.20
CA GLU A 124 -2.18 13.69 -10.43
C GLU A 124 -1.40 13.00 -9.32
N GLN A 125 -0.10 13.29 -9.24
CA GLN A 125 0.79 12.73 -8.23
C GLN A 125 1.16 13.77 -7.18
N TYR A 126 0.92 13.43 -5.93
CA TYR A 126 1.13 14.27 -4.76
C TYR A 126 2.18 13.65 -3.85
N TYR A 127 3.22 14.43 -3.53
CA TYR A 127 4.25 14.05 -2.57
C TYR A 127 4.14 14.95 -1.34
N PRO A 128 4.00 14.39 -0.13
CA PRO A 128 3.89 15.19 1.08
C PRO A 128 5.23 15.87 1.38
N ILE A 129 5.14 17.05 1.99
CA ILE A 129 6.30 17.80 2.47
C ILE A 129 6.94 17.00 3.62
N ARG A 130 8.28 16.97 3.66
CA ARG A 130 9.02 16.32 4.76
C ARG A 130 8.58 16.90 6.11
N GLY A 131 8.30 16.03 7.09
CA GLY A 131 7.76 16.42 8.40
C GLY A 131 6.22 16.42 8.48
N HIS A 132 5.53 16.40 7.34
CA HIS A 132 4.07 16.22 7.23
C HIS A 132 3.72 15.00 6.36
N SER A 133 4.55 13.96 6.44
CA SER A 133 4.49 12.76 5.60
C SER A 133 3.54 11.69 6.11
N TYR A 134 2.55 12.04 6.93
CA TYR A 134 1.60 11.07 7.45
C TYR A 134 0.60 10.69 6.36
N LEU A 135 0.68 9.45 5.89
CA LEU A 135 -0.23 8.90 4.89
C LEU A 135 -1.36 8.12 5.56
N PRO A 136 -2.56 8.02 4.94
CA PRO A 136 -3.62 7.14 5.42
C PRO A 136 -3.15 5.69 5.67
N CYS A 137 -2.18 5.21 4.89
CA CYS A 137 -1.54 3.90 5.05
C CYS A 137 -0.91 3.72 6.44
N ASP A 138 -0.36 4.76 7.07
CA ASP A 138 0.23 4.68 8.42
C ASP A 138 -0.81 4.24 9.46
N ARG A 139 -2.05 4.70 9.32
CA ARG A 139 -3.17 4.30 10.18
C ARG A 139 -3.50 2.83 9.99
N ASP A 140 -3.48 2.37 8.75
CA ASP A 140 -3.75 0.97 8.41
C ASP A 140 -2.68 0.04 8.97
N PHE A 141 -1.41 0.42 8.81
CA PHE A 141 -0.29 -0.29 9.40
C PHE A 141 -0.36 -0.29 10.93
N ALA A 142 -0.82 0.78 11.57
CA ALA A 142 -1.01 0.79 13.02
C ALA A 142 -2.07 -0.23 13.48
N VAL A 143 -3.16 -0.40 12.73
CA VAL A 143 -4.20 -1.42 12.99
C VAL A 143 -3.63 -2.83 12.81
N ILE A 144 -2.94 -3.08 11.70
CA ILE A 144 -2.32 -4.37 11.38
C ILE A 144 -1.26 -4.74 12.43
N LYS A 145 -0.33 -3.82 12.73
CA LYS A 145 0.72 -4.03 13.76
C LYS A 145 0.12 -4.33 15.13
N ARG A 146 -0.98 -3.66 15.51
CA ARG A 146 -1.66 -3.91 16.79
C ARG A 146 -2.23 -5.33 16.85
N LYS A 147 -2.78 -5.84 15.75
CA LYS A 147 -3.28 -7.22 15.67
C LYS A 147 -2.13 -8.21 15.71
N LEU A 148 -1.08 -8.02 14.91
CA LEU A 148 0.09 -8.91 14.88
C LEU A 148 0.77 -9.04 16.25
N LYS A 149 0.94 -7.92 16.98
CA LYS A 149 1.54 -7.92 18.33
C LYS A 149 0.78 -8.73 19.39
N ARG A 150 -0.47 -9.15 19.12
CA ARG A 150 -1.24 -10.00 20.04
C ARG A 150 -0.96 -11.48 19.87
N TYR A 151 -0.19 -11.86 18.85
CA TYR A 151 0.14 -13.24 18.56
C TYR A 151 1.64 -13.45 18.75
N ASP A 152 2.00 -14.36 19.66
CA ASP A 152 3.40 -14.63 19.93
C ASP A 152 4.06 -15.45 18.83
N ARG A 153 3.30 -16.27 18.12
CA ARG A 153 3.82 -17.28 17.18
C ARG A 153 3.13 -17.20 15.83
N VAL A 154 3.88 -16.82 14.80
CA VAL A 154 3.44 -16.79 13.40
C VAL A 154 4.52 -17.41 12.52
N TYR A 155 4.17 -18.42 11.74
CA TYR A 155 5.11 -19.27 11.01
C TYR A 155 4.96 -19.19 9.49
N THR A 156 3.80 -18.76 8.98
CA THR A 156 3.54 -18.72 7.54
C THR A 156 3.05 -17.35 7.08
N VAL A 157 3.27 -17.04 5.80
CA VAL A 157 2.70 -15.85 5.15
C VAL A 157 1.18 -15.89 5.20
N ARG A 158 0.58 -17.07 5.02
CA ARG A 158 -0.88 -17.28 5.13
C ARG A 158 -1.44 -16.85 6.48
N GLN A 159 -0.76 -17.16 7.58
CA GLN A 159 -1.16 -16.69 8.91
C GLN A 159 -1.10 -15.16 9.02
N ILE A 160 -0.08 -14.51 8.43
CA ILE A 160 -0.01 -13.04 8.36
C ILE A 160 -1.23 -12.49 7.60
N THR A 161 -1.57 -13.06 6.44
CA THR A 161 -2.73 -12.69 5.65
C THR A 161 -4.03 -12.76 6.45
N GLU A 162 -4.29 -13.89 7.11
CA GLU A 162 -5.48 -14.07 7.96
C GLU A 162 -5.55 -13.05 9.10
N LEU A 163 -4.40 -12.74 9.71
CA LEU A 163 -4.31 -11.72 10.75
C LEU A 163 -4.58 -10.31 10.21
N ILE A 164 -4.13 -9.98 8.99
CA ILE A 164 -4.43 -8.69 8.35
C ILE A 164 -5.94 -8.58 8.07
N ILE A 165 -6.55 -9.60 7.45
CA ILE A 165 -7.99 -9.62 7.13
C ILE A 165 -8.83 -9.42 8.42
N THR A 166 -8.45 -10.12 9.50
CA THR A 166 -9.16 -10.06 10.79
C THR A 166 -8.70 -8.92 11.72
N SER A 167 -7.81 -8.03 11.25
CA SER A 167 -7.29 -6.92 12.06
C SER A 167 -8.29 -5.79 12.22
N SER A 168 -9.25 -5.65 11.29
CA SER A 168 -10.34 -4.68 11.36
C SER A 168 -11.69 -5.37 11.50
N THR A 169 -12.49 -4.93 12.48
CA THR A 169 -13.86 -5.40 12.69
C THR A 169 -14.82 -4.96 11.58
N THR A 170 -14.46 -3.92 10.81
CA THR A 170 -15.30 -3.36 9.74
C THR A 170 -15.01 -3.97 8.37
N GLY A 171 -14.16 -5.00 8.27
CA GLY A 171 -13.77 -5.58 6.97
C GLY A 171 -12.98 -4.60 6.11
N LYS A 172 -12.08 -3.82 6.72
CA LYS A 172 -11.33 -2.74 6.05
C LYS A 172 -10.35 -3.23 4.99
N PHE A 173 -9.79 -4.43 5.18
CA PHE A 173 -8.64 -4.91 4.41
C PHE A 173 -9.04 -6.01 3.43
N THR A 174 -8.66 -5.81 2.17
CA THR A 174 -8.56 -6.86 1.17
C THR A 174 -7.10 -7.22 1.04
N VAL A 175 -6.76 -8.51 0.99
CA VAL A 175 -5.37 -8.96 1.00
C VAL A 175 -5.12 -9.88 -0.19
N GLU A 176 -4.03 -9.62 -0.89
CA GLU A 176 -3.57 -10.40 -2.04
C GLU A 176 -2.18 -10.96 -1.74
N GLU A 177 -2.07 -12.28 -1.73
CA GLU A 177 -0.77 -12.96 -1.62
C GLU A 177 -0.14 -13.02 -3.01
N VAL A 178 0.99 -12.35 -3.20
CA VAL A 178 1.72 -12.41 -4.46
C VAL A 178 2.37 -13.78 -4.56
N ALA A 179 2.14 -14.47 -5.67
CA ALA A 179 2.79 -15.73 -6.01
C ALA A 179 3.64 -15.55 -7.28
N THR A 180 4.65 -16.39 -7.42
CA THR A 180 5.48 -16.53 -8.62
C THR A 180 4.73 -17.16 -9.77
#